data_AF-D7MYB0-F1
#
_entry.id   AF-D7MYB0-F1
#
_cell.length_a   1.000
_cell.length_b   1.000
_cell.length_c   1.000
_cell.angle_alpha   90.00
_cell.angle_beta   90.00
_cell.angle_gamma   90.00
#
_symmetry.space_group_name_H-M   'P 1'
#
loop_
_entity.id
_entity.type
_entity.pdbx_description
1 polymer ?
#
loop_
_entity_poly.entity_id
_entity_poly.type
_entity_poly.pdbx_seq_one_letter_code
_entity_poly.pdbx_strand_id
1 'polypeptide(L)'
;LYLKRRRPPPSNPTELPRTSSRTNLFSRGNSIERVRASSRAVPLAKPSDSPYYIGLERVKTDPYDRIKNTDGIIQLGLAESTIIALRRAKRRNMERLVLACGGEAVNSVDDLTPDSLCWAGFVYEHVLGKERYTFVEQVKNPHSCTILIKGTQSQTSIS
;
A
#
# COMPACT_ATOMS: atom_id res chain seq x y z
N LEU A 1 -8.30 10.99 -9.73
CA LEU A 1 -9.16 9.80 -9.49
C LEU A 1 -8.99 9.29 -8.07
N TYR A 2 -10.07 9.07 -7.31
CA TYR A 2 -9.95 8.70 -5.89
C TYR A 2 -9.95 7.18 -5.65
N LEU A 3 -8.89 6.66 -5.03
CA LEU A 3 -8.78 5.27 -4.58
C LEU A 3 -9.05 5.17 -3.06
N LYS A 4 -10.31 4.90 -2.69
CA LYS A 4 -10.69 4.60 -1.29
C LYS A 4 -10.17 3.23 -0.86
N ARG A 5 -9.18 3.19 0.04
CA ARG A 5 -8.75 1.96 0.73
C ARG A 5 -9.86 1.49 1.68
N ARG A 6 -10.72 0.57 1.24
CA ARG A 6 -11.70 -0.09 2.12
C ARG A 6 -11.03 -1.29 2.80
N ARG A 7 -10.91 -1.27 4.13
CA ARG A 7 -10.76 -2.51 4.91
C ARG A 7 -12.16 -3.15 5.00
N PRO A 8 -12.32 -4.46 4.76
CA PRO A 8 -13.60 -5.12 4.99
C PRO A 8 -13.91 -5.18 6.50
N PRO A 9 -15.18 -5.03 6.92
CA PRO A 9 -15.57 -5.36 8.29
C PRO A 9 -15.46 -6.88 8.49
N PRO A 10 -15.07 -7.35 9.68
CA PRO A 10 -15.06 -8.78 9.98
C PRO A 10 -16.50 -9.33 9.94
N SER A 11 -16.70 -10.39 9.16
CA SER A 11 -17.91 -11.23 9.20
C SER A 11 -17.89 -12.05 10.49
N ASN A 12 -18.91 -11.96 11.32
CA ASN A 12 -19.12 -12.86 12.45
C ASN A 12 -19.42 -14.28 11.92
N PRO A 13 -18.73 -15.33 12.40
CA PRO A 13 -19.34 -16.62 12.60
C PRO A 13 -19.59 -16.87 14.09
N THR A 14 -20.74 -17.46 14.30
CA THR A 14 -21.29 -18.12 15.49
C THR A 14 -20.26 -18.67 16.48
N GLU A 15 -20.61 -18.52 17.76
CA GLU A 15 -19.83 -18.81 18.96
C GLU A 15 -19.17 -20.19 19.00
N LEU A 16 -17.85 -20.20 19.20
CA LEU A 16 -17.14 -21.30 19.86
C LEU A 16 -16.68 -20.80 21.23
N PRO A 17 -16.80 -21.60 22.30
CA PRO A 17 -16.57 -21.14 23.67
C PRO A 17 -15.11 -20.73 23.88
N ARG A 18 -14.95 -19.52 24.42
CA ARG A 18 -13.66 -18.91 24.73
C ARG A 18 -12.98 -19.69 25.85
N THR A 19 -11.77 -20.21 25.59
CA THR A 19 -10.89 -20.62 26.68
C THR A 19 -10.34 -19.37 27.36
N SER A 20 -10.69 -19.21 28.62
CA SER A 20 -10.23 -18.12 29.47
C SER A 20 -8.75 -18.29 29.78
N SER A 21 -7.89 -17.57 29.07
CA SER A 21 -6.49 -17.39 29.45
C SER A 21 -5.99 -16.00 29.07
N ARG A 22 -6.25 -15.06 30.01
CA ARG A 22 -5.47 -13.84 30.31
C ARG A 22 -5.41 -12.81 29.18
N THR A 23 -6.40 -11.92 29.05
CA THR A 23 -6.41 -10.58 29.71
C THR A 23 -5.02 -10.03 30.05
N ASN A 24 -4.44 -9.26 29.11
CA ASN A 24 -3.60 -8.07 29.35
C ASN A 24 -3.09 -7.53 28.00
N LEU A 25 -3.96 -6.87 27.23
CA LEU A 25 -3.54 -5.98 26.15
C LEU A 25 -4.13 -4.61 26.44
N PHE A 26 -3.31 -3.76 27.07
CA PHE A 26 -3.61 -2.36 27.30
C PHE A 26 -3.86 -1.64 25.97
N SER A 27 -4.95 -0.85 25.96
CA SER A 27 -5.23 0.20 24.99
C SER A 27 -4.09 1.23 24.92
N ARG A 28 -3.64 1.56 23.72
CA ARG A 28 -2.99 2.83 23.28
C ARG A 28 -2.48 2.59 21.85
N GLY A 29 -2.58 3.48 20.87
CA GLY A 29 -2.95 4.88 20.80
C GLY A 29 -2.60 5.34 19.37
N ASN A 30 -3.14 6.47 18.94
CA ASN A 30 -2.69 7.18 17.75
C ASN A 30 -1.20 7.52 17.94
N SER A 31 -0.29 6.90 17.20
CA SER A 31 1.06 7.45 17.02
C SER A 31 1.69 6.97 15.72
N ILE A 32 2.32 7.92 15.05
CA ILE A 32 3.44 7.72 14.13
C ILE A 32 4.59 7.19 15.00
N GLU A 33 4.50 5.96 15.49
CA GLU A 33 5.61 5.27 16.15
C GLU A 33 6.06 4.09 15.32
N ARG A 34 7.39 3.94 15.23
CA ARG A 34 8.04 2.78 14.62
C ARG A 34 7.44 1.51 15.19
N VAL A 35 7.20 0.53 14.31
CA VAL A 35 6.77 -0.81 14.69
C VAL A 35 7.67 -1.30 15.82
N ARG A 36 7.10 -1.44 17.03
CA ARG A 36 7.86 -1.84 18.21
C ARG A 36 8.16 -3.32 18.07
N ALA A 37 9.39 -3.65 17.69
CA ALA A 37 9.85 -5.03 17.70
C ALA A 37 9.73 -5.58 19.12
N SER A 38 9.34 -6.86 19.23
CA SER A 38 9.28 -7.59 20.49
C SER A 38 10.58 -7.40 21.28
N SER A 39 10.50 -7.27 22.62
CA SER A 39 11.67 -7.21 23.50
C SER A 39 12.59 -8.43 23.37
N ARG A 40 12.08 -9.54 22.82
CA ARG A 40 12.87 -10.73 22.46
C ARG A 40 13.63 -10.61 21.14
N ALA A 41 13.20 -9.71 20.25
CA ALA A 41 13.83 -9.44 18.95
C ALA A 41 14.85 -8.29 18.99
N VAL A 42 14.76 -7.39 19.97
CA VAL A 42 15.68 -6.26 20.17
C VAL A 42 17.14 -6.70 20.41
N PRO A 43 17.45 -7.73 21.21
CA PRO A 43 18.84 -8.15 21.44
C PRO A 43 19.51 -8.79 20.23
N LEU A 44 18.71 -9.32 19.29
CA LEU A 44 19.21 -9.94 18.05
C LEU A 44 19.51 -8.90 16.97
N ALA A 45 18.91 -7.71 17.07
CA ALA A 45 19.14 -6.62 16.14
C ALA A 45 20.23 -5.69 16.69
N LYS A 46 21.49 -5.98 16.38
CA LYS A 46 22.56 -4.97 16.51
C LYS A 46 22.24 -3.78 15.59
N PRO A 47 22.77 -2.57 15.83
CA PRO A 47 22.54 -1.39 14.96
C PRO A 47 22.89 -1.62 13.48
N SER A 48 23.84 -2.51 13.21
CA SER A 48 24.26 -2.99 11.89
C SER A 48 23.36 -4.11 11.32
N ASP A 49 22.60 -4.79 12.17
CA ASP A 49 21.86 -6.01 11.87
C ASP A 49 20.37 -5.73 11.64
N SER A 50 20.03 -4.50 11.25
CA SER A 50 18.67 -4.22 10.76
C SER A 50 18.39 -5.14 9.56
N PRO A 51 17.23 -5.83 9.52
CA PRO A 51 16.87 -6.72 8.43
C PRO A 51 16.98 -6.06 7.04
N TYR A 52 16.81 -4.74 7.01
CA TYR A 52 16.99 -3.91 5.82
C TYR A 52 18.44 -3.92 5.31
N TYR A 53 19.42 -3.62 6.17
CA TYR A 53 20.84 -3.58 5.78
C TYR A 53 21.40 -4.97 5.52
N ILE A 54 20.97 -5.97 6.29
CA ILE A 54 21.32 -7.38 6.03
C ILE A 54 20.81 -7.82 4.65
N GLY A 55 19.58 -7.43 4.28
CA GLY A 55 19.01 -7.73 2.97
C GLY A 55 19.80 -7.09 1.83
N LEU A 56 20.16 -5.81 1.97
CA LEU A 56 20.99 -5.08 1.01
C LEU A 56 22.37 -5.71 0.80
N GLU A 57 23.08 -6.04 1.88
CA GLU A 57 24.39 -6.68 1.79
C GLU A 57 24.31 -8.07 1.16
N ARG A 58 23.24 -8.82 1.45
CA ARG A 58 22.98 -10.12 0.81
C ARG A 58 22.70 -10.01 -0.68
N VAL A 59 21.94 -8.99 -1.12
CA VAL A 59 21.74 -8.72 -2.54
C VAL A 59 23.07 -8.39 -3.22
N LYS A 60 23.94 -7.61 -2.58
CA LYS A 60 25.28 -7.29 -3.13
C LYS A 60 26.17 -8.53 -3.24
N THR A 61 26.07 -9.45 -2.28
CA THR A 61 26.90 -10.65 -2.21
C THR A 61 26.42 -11.72 -3.19
N ASP A 62 25.10 -11.84 -3.36
CA ASP A 62 24.46 -12.89 -4.15
C ASP A 62 23.28 -12.32 -4.96
N PRO A 63 23.58 -11.53 -6.02
CA PRO A 63 22.54 -10.91 -6.82
C PRO A 63 21.84 -11.94 -7.68
N TYR A 64 20.51 -11.83 -7.75
CA TYR A 64 19.74 -12.59 -8.73
C TYR A 64 20.12 -12.19 -10.16
N ASP A 65 20.37 -13.19 -10.99
CA ASP A 65 20.56 -13.06 -12.42
C ASP A 65 19.69 -14.11 -13.13
N ARG A 66 18.85 -13.68 -14.08
CA ARG A 66 17.90 -14.57 -14.78
C ARG A 66 18.54 -15.81 -15.44
N ILE A 67 19.81 -15.70 -15.82
CA ILE A 67 20.55 -16.76 -16.56
C ILE A 67 21.69 -17.33 -15.71
N LYS A 68 22.38 -16.49 -14.95
CA LYS A 68 23.59 -16.90 -14.21
C LYS A 68 23.29 -17.35 -12.79
N ASN A 69 22.22 -16.85 -12.18
CA ASN A 69 21.90 -17.10 -10.78
C ASN A 69 20.40 -16.95 -10.51
N THR A 70 19.64 -17.97 -10.90
CA THR A 70 18.18 -17.99 -10.76
C THR A 70 17.72 -18.09 -9.31
N ASP A 71 18.59 -18.52 -8.40
CA ASP A 71 18.30 -18.66 -6.97
C ASP A 71 18.77 -17.44 -6.13
N GLY A 72 19.43 -16.48 -6.78
CA GLY A 72 19.98 -15.30 -6.13
C GLY A 72 18.92 -14.38 -5.54
N ILE A 73 19.36 -13.42 -4.74
CA ILE A 73 18.47 -12.55 -3.97
C ILE A 73 18.09 -11.33 -4.80
N ILE A 74 16.79 -11.19 -5.09
CA ILE A 74 16.24 -10.04 -5.81
C ILE A 74 15.98 -8.90 -4.82
N GLN A 75 16.64 -7.77 -5.04
CA GLN A 75 16.20 -6.51 -4.46
C GLN A 75 14.97 -6.03 -5.21
N LEU A 76 13.78 -6.23 -4.63
CA LEU A 76 12.54 -5.75 -5.23
C LEU A 76 12.49 -4.22 -5.42
N GLY A 77 13.42 -3.45 -4.82
CA GLY A 77 13.78 -2.09 -5.25
C GLY A 77 12.68 -1.02 -5.23
N LEU A 78 11.45 -1.35 -4.82
CA LEU A 78 10.30 -0.44 -4.89
C LEU A 78 10.42 0.79 -3.97
N ALA A 79 11.29 0.74 -2.95
CA ALA A 79 11.51 1.85 -2.03
C ALA A 79 12.63 2.81 -2.48
N GLU A 80 13.54 2.33 -3.33
CA GLU A 80 14.65 3.13 -3.89
C GLU A 80 14.28 3.73 -5.24
N SER A 81 13.53 2.98 -6.03
CA SER A 81 12.77 3.56 -7.13
C SER A 81 11.70 4.46 -6.51
N THR A 82 11.61 5.71 -6.95
CA THR A 82 10.65 6.72 -6.46
C THR A 82 9.22 6.44 -6.93
N ILE A 83 8.80 5.17 -6.86
CA ILE A 83 7.55 4.63 -7.38
C ILE A 83 6.55 4.48 -6.24
N ILE A 84 5.40 5.12 -6.38
CA ILE A 84 4.29 5.00 -5.42
C ILE A 84 3.40 3.82 -5.83
N ALA A 85 3.30 2.81 -4.95
CA ALA A 85 2.42 1.66 -5.16
C ALA A 85 1.12 1.76 -4.34
N LEU A 86 -0.03 1.62 -5.03
CA LEU A 86 -1.35 1.55 -4.39
C LEU A 86 -1.85 0.12 -4.35
N ARG A 87 -2.18 -0.38 -3.15
CA ARG A 87 -2.72 -1.74 -2.95
C ARG A 87 -4.23 -1.69 -2.68
N ARG A 88 -4.94 -2.74 -3.11
CA ARG A 88 -6.40 -2.91 -2.95
C ARG A 88 -7.22 -1.79 -3.60
N ALA A 89 -6.82 -1.37 -4.79
CA ALA A 89 -7.62 -0.53 -5.65
C ALA A 89 -8.96 -1.21 -5.98
N LYS A 90 -10.06 -0.45 -6.02
CA LYS A 90 -11.34 -1.00 -6.47
C LYS A 90 -11.30 -1.21 -7.99
N ARG A 91 -11.82 -2.34 -8.47
CA ARG A 91 -11.91 -2.65 -9.92
C ARG A 91 -12.49 -1.48 -10.74
N ARG A 92 -13.65 -0.96 -10.35
CA ARG A 92 -14.28 0.20 -10.99
C ARG A 92 -13.43 1.47 -11.03
N ASN A 93 -12.44 1.59 -10.15
CA ASN A 93 -11.53 2.74 -10.18
C ASN A 93 -10.41 2.53 -11.21
N MET A 94 -9.99 1.29 -11.47
CA MET A 94 -9.05 0.98 -12.55
C MET A 94 -9.64 1.34 -13.90
N GLU A 95 -10.91 0.95 -14.15
CA GLU A 95 -11.65 1.31 -15.36
C GLU A 95 -11.73 2.84 -15.54
N ARG A 96 -12.00 3.56 -14.46
CA ARG A 96 -12.04 5.03 -14.49
C ARG A 96 -10.65 5.66 -14.70
N LEU A 97 -9.56 5.02 -14.25
CA LEU A 97 -8.18 5.50 -14.43
C LEU A 97 -7.75 5.43 -15.88
N VAL A 98 -8.06 4.31 -16.54
CA VAL A 98 -7.85 4.15 -17.98
C VAL A 98 -8.58 5.25 -18.76
N LEU A 99 -9.85 5.52 -18.42
CA LEU A 99 -10.60 6.61 -19.07
C LEU A 99 -10.09 8.01 -18.73
N ALA A 100 -9.52 8.20 -17.54
CA ALA A 100 -9.03 9.51 -17.11
C ALA A 100 -7.65 9.82 -17.70
N CYS A 101 -6.71 8.88 -17.64
CA CYS A 101 -5.29 9.09 -17.94
C CYS A 101 -4.79 8.40 -19.21
N GLY A 102 -5.66 7.62 -19.87
CA GLY A 102 -5.26 6.70 -20.94
C GLY A 102 -4.56 5.46 -20.38
N GLY A 103 -3.83 4.77 -21.25
CA GLY A 103 -3.15 3.51 -20.93
C GLY A 103 -4.09 2.31 -20.91
N GLU A 104 -3.58 1.18 -20.44
CA GLU A 104 -4.29 -0.09 -20.42
C GLU A 104 -4.18 -0.77 -19.05
N ALA A 105 -5.26 -1.42 -18.61
CA ALA A 105 -5.25 -2.20 -17.39
C ALA A 105 -4.66 -3.60 -17.66
N VAL A 106 -3.37 -3.77 -17.35
CA VAL A 106 -2.65 -5.03 -17.55
C VAL A 106 -2.77 -5.94 -16.31
N ASN A 107 -2.96 -7.24 -16.53
CA ASN A 107 -3.09 -8.23 -15.45
C ASN A 107 -1.79 -8.98 -15.15
N SER A 108 -0.92 -9.15 -16.14
CA SER A 108 0.40 -9.78 -16.02
C SER A 108 1.51 -8.73 -16.10
N VAL A 109 2.64 -8.98 -15.45
CA VAL A 109 3.81 -8.09 -15.54
C VAL A 109 4.53 -8.29 -16.88
N ASP A 110 4.47 -9.49 -17.45
CA ASP A 110 5.15 -9.82 -18.71
C ASP A 110 4.52 -9.12 -19.92
N ASP A 111 3.24 -8.77 -19.83
CA ASP A 111 2.47 -8.10 -20.90
C ASP A 111 2.60 -6.56 -20.81
N LEU A 112 3.39 -6.03 -19.87
CA LEU A 112 3.50 -4.60 -19.64
C LEU A 112 4.37 -3.94 -20.72
N THR A 113 3.75 -3.09 -21.54
CA THR A 113 4.46 -2.26 -22.52
C THR A 113 4.52 -0.80 -22.08
N PRO A 114 5.48 -0.01 -22.57
CA PRO A 114 5.51 1.44 -22.31
C PRO A 114 4.23 2.16 -22.75
N ASP A 115 3.58 1.67 -23.80
CA ASP A 115 2.34 2.23 -24.34
C ASP A 115 1.12 1.93 -23.45
N SER A 116 1.19 0.89 -22.63
CA SER A 116 0.16 0.58 -21.63
C SER A 116 0.16 1.57 -20.45
N LEU A 117 1.23 2.35 -20.27
CA LEU A 117 1.35 3.29 -19.15
C LEU A 117 0.54 4.58 -19.40
N CYS A 118 -0.06 5.09 -18.32
CA CYS A 118 -0.79 6.35 -18.35
C CYS A 118 0.10 7.52 -17.89
N TRP A 119 -0.24 8.74 -18.34
CA TRP A 119 0.49 9.95 -17.96
C TRP A 119 -0.36 10.88 -17.10
N ALA A 120 0.24 11.42 -16.04
CA ALA A 120 -0.34 12.47 -15.19
C ALA A 120 0.77 13.44 -14.76
N GLY A 121 0.50 14.74 -14.77
CA GLY A 121 1.48 15.75 -14.36
C GLY A 121 1.72 15.74 -12.84
N PHE A 122 0.68 15.54 -12.04
CA PHE A 122 0.81 15.47 -10.58
C PHE A 122 0.09 14.25 -10.01
N VAL A 123 0.83 13.50 -9.19
CA VAL A 123 0.29 12.40 -8.38
C VAL A 123 0.80 12.57 -6.96
N TYR A 124 -0.11 12.80 -6.02
CA TYR A 124 0.25 13.04 -4.61
C TYR A 124 -0.77 12.46 -3.64
N GLU A 125 -0.31 12.16 -2.43
CA GLU A 125 -1.16 11.71 -1.32
C GLU A 125 -1.55 12.90 -0.44
N HIS A 126 -2.83 12.98 -0.08
CA HIS A 126 -3.34 13.93 0.89
C HIS A 126 -4.09 13.19 2.00
N VAL A 127 -3.79 13.54 3.25
CA VAL A 127 -4.40 12.93 4.43
C VAL A 127 -5.58 13.78 4.88
N LEU A 128 -6.79 13.21 4.88
CA LEU A 128 -8.01 13.86 5.36
C LEU A 128 -8.54 13.07 6.57
N GLY A 129 -8.37 13.64 7.76
CA GLY A 129 -8.72 12.97 9.02
C GLY A 129 -7.89 11.70 9.23
N LYS A 130 -8.55 10.54 9.31
CA LYS A 130 -7.89 9.22 9.47
C LYS A 130 -7.68 8.48 8.13
N GLU A 131 -8.15 9.05 7.03
CA GLU A 131 -8.11 8.43 5.70
C GLU A 131 -7.07 9.11 4.80
N ARG A 132 -6.46 8.31 3.91
CA ARG A 132 -5.47 8.76 2.93
C ARG A 132 -6.07 8.72 1.54
N TYR A 133 -5.85 9.79 0.77
CA TYR A 133 -6.41 10.01 -0.55
C TYR A 133 -5.29 10.24 -1.53
N THR A 134 -5.21 9.47 -2.61
CA THR A 134 -4.29 9.76 -3.71
C THR A 134 -5.01 10.56 -4.78
N PHE A 135 -4.43 11.70 -5.14
CA PHE A 135 -4.90 12.59 -6.19
C PHE A 135 -4.04 12.37 -7.43
N VAL A 136 -4.69 12.44 -8.59
CA VAL A 136 -4.09 12.31 -9.91
C VAL A 136 -4.65 13.48 -10.71
N GLU A 137 -3.78 14.41 -11.07
CA GLU A 137 -4.11 15.72 -11.63
C GLU A 137 -3.20 16.04 -12.83
N GLN A 138 -3.55 17.11 -13.57
CA GLN A 138 -2.87 17.53 -14.80
C GLN A 138 -2.75 16.39 -15.81
N VAL A 139 -3.90 15.86 -16.19
CA VAL A 139 -3.97 14.79 -17.19
C VAL A 139 -4.35 15.42 -18.53
N LYS A 140 -3.70 15.00 -19.62
CA LYS A 140 -3.80 15.67 -20.93
C LYS A 140 -5.21 15.67 -21.52
N ASN A 141 -5.93 14.55 -21.42
CA ASN A 141 -7.26 14.40 -22.00
C ASN A 141 -8.18 13.51 -21.14
N PRO A 142 -8.79 14.06 -20.07
CA PRO A 142 -9.58 13.28 -19.14
C PRO A 142 -11.02 13.06 -19.62
N HIS A 143 -11.38 11.81 -19.90
CA HIS A 143 -12.78 11.41 -20.17
C HIS A 143 -13.55 10.99 -18.90
N SER A 144 -12.90 11.05 -17.74
CA SER A 144 -13.46 10.65 -16.44
C SER A 144 -12.91 11.55 -15.33
N CYS A 145 -13.81 12.13 -14.53
CA CYS A 145 -13.45 13.02 -13.43
C CYS A 145 -13.97 12.48 -12.07
N THR A 146 -13.43 13.02 -10.97
CA THR A 146 -13.89 12.68 -9.62
C THR A 146 -14.14 13.96 -8.85
N ILE A 147 -15.36 14.16 -8.38
CA ILE A 147 -15.71 15.27 -7.49
C ILE A 147 -15.60 14.76 -6.06
N LEU A 148 -14.72 15.37 -5.26
CA LEU A 148 -14.63 15.10 -3.83
C LEU A 148 -15.53 16.07 -3.08
N ILE A 149 -16.70 15.58 -2.66
CA ILE A 149 -17.61 16.35 -1.82
C ILE A 149 -17.16 16.19 -0.36
N LYS A 150 -16.79 17.30 0.28
CA LYS A 150 -16.50 17.34 1.71
C LYS A 150 -17.72 17.90 2.43
N GLY A 151 -18.29 17.11 3.33
CA GLY A 151 -19.35 17.56 4.23
C GLY A 151 -18.80 17.78 5.63
N THR A 152 -19.15 18.89 6.28
CA THR A 152 -18.98 19.08 7.71
C THR A 152 -20.25 18.56 8.39
N GLN A 153 -20.25 17.32 8.86
CA GLN A 153 -21.34 16.88 9.76
C GLN A 153 -20.77 16.43 11.10
N SER A 154 -20.96 17.29 12.10
CA SER A 154 -21.15 16.87 13.48
C SER A 154 -22.53 16.22 13.59
N GLN A 155 -22.55 14.90 13.76
CA GLN A 155 -23.72 14.05 14.01
C GLN A 155 -24.74 13.91 12.88
N THR A 156 -24.91 12.67 12.40
CA THR A 156 -26.22 12.02 12.25
C THR A 156 -25.95 10.51 12.15
N SER A 157 -26.03 9.83 13.29
CA SER A 157 -26.36 8.42 13.34
C SER A 157 -27.85 8.30 13.06
N ILE A 158 -28.23 7.67 11.96
CA ILE A 158 -29.56 7.08 11.84
C ILE A 158 -29.36 5.63 11.43
N SER A 159 -29.94 4.80 12.30
CA SER A 159 -30.18 3.36 12.28
C SER A 159 -30.62 2.80 10.93
#